data_AF-A0A7V8ESN4-F1
#
_entry.id   AF-A0A7V8ESN4-F1
#
_cell.length_a   1.000
_cell.length_b   1.000
_cell.length_c   1.000
_cell.angle_alpha   90.00
_cell.angle_beta   90.00
_cell.angle_gamma   90.00
#
_symmetry.space_group_name_H-M   'P 1'
#
loop_
_entity.id
_entity.type
_entity.pdbx_description
1 polymer ?
#
loop_
_entity_poly.entity_id
_entity_poly.type
_entity_poly.pdbx_seq_one_letter_code
_entity_poly.pdbx_strand_id
1 'polypeptide(L)'
;MPEAKVLTISEFGGVVLILGAESKQMGHKECLQLLESIEDVHNHLISLLTFLIDCERKQQCPKKMMLVRWERLLTRSIDLEGSLPGSHVSAYQYALSEFQHGISELEPIAKNFLVAKGLGS
;
A
#
# COMPACT_ATOMS: atom_id res chain seq x y z
N MET A 1 26.09 3.28 -27.07
CA MET A 1 24.98 3.36 -26.10
C MET A 1 24.39 1.96 -26.00
N PRO A 2 24.47 1.23 -24.87
CA PRO A 2 23.84 -0.07 -24.82
C PRO A 2 22.36 0.11 -24.44
N GLU A 3 21.49 -0.46 -25.27
CA GLU A 3 20.05 -0.52 -25.10
C GLU A 3 19.71 -1.35 -23.84
N ALA A 4 19.04 -0.73 -22.87
CA ALA A 4 18.44 -1.46 -21.76
C ALA A 4 17.26 -2.29 -22.31
N LYS A 5 17.46 -3.60 -22.45
CA LYS A 5 16.38 -4.54 -22.77
C LYS A 5 15.38 -4.56 -21.63
N VAL A 6 14.23 -3.93 -21.87
CA VAL A 6 13.01 -4.11 -21.07
C VAL A 6 12.56 -5.55 -21.27
N LEU A 7 12.78 -6.40 -20.27
CA LEU A 7 12.23 -7.75 -20.23
C LEU A 7 11.19 -7.80 -19.12
N THR A 8 9.94 -7.63 -19.51
CA THR A 8 8.79 -7.93 -18.67
C THR A 8 8.63 -9.45 -18.64
N ILE A 9 8.78 -10.09 -17.49
CA ILE A 9 8.37 -11.49 -17.32
C ILE A 9 7.44 -11.57 -16.12
N SER A 10 6.18 -11.82 -16.42
CA SER A 10 5.12 -12.16 -15.47
C SER A 10 4.96 -13.68 -15.40
N GLU A 11 4.58 -14.14 -14.21
CA GLU A 11 4.05 -15.46 -13.82
C GLU A 11 4.87 -16.71 -14.23
N PHE A 12 5.37 -17.46 -13.23
CA PHE A 12 6.16 -18.70 -13.33
C PHE A 12 7.66 -18.52 -13.66
N GLY A 13 8.46 -18.15 -12.65
CA GLY A 13 9.93 -18.27 -12.71
C GLY A 13 10.65 -17.19 -13.52
N GLY A 14 9.99 -16.05 -13.74
CA GLY A 14 10.54 -14.89 -14.45
C GLY A 14 11.42 -13.99 -13.59
N VAL A 15 12.46 -13.43 -14.19
CA VAL A 15 13.29 -12.39 -13.58
C VAL A 15 12.42 -11.14 -13.37
N VAL A 16 12.15 -10.80 -12.10
CA VAL A 16 11.55 -9.52 -11.72
C VAL A 16 12.56 -8.42 -11.99
N LEU A 17 12.23 -7.55 -12.96
CA LEU A 17 12.98 -6.35 -13.29
C LEU A 17 12.11 -5.13 -12.99
N ILE A 18 12.53 -4.33 -12.00
CA ILE A 18 11.95 -3.02 -11.74
C ILE A 18 12.79 -1.99 -12.50
N LEU A 19 12.15 -1.11 -13.27
CA LEU A 19 12.87 -0.12 -14.06
C LEU A 19 13.70 0.80 -13.15
N GLY A 20 14.97 1.00 -13.49
CA GLY A 20 15.87 1.87 -12.74
C GLY A 20 16.38 1.29 -11.42
N ALA A 21 16.08 0.03 -11.11
CA ALA A 21 16.66 -0.68 -9.96
C ALA A 21 18.20 -0.67 -9.99
N GLU A 22 18.79 -0.81 -11.18
CA GLU A 22 20.23 -0.76 -11.40
C GLU A 22 20.85 0.58 -10.99
N SER A 23 20.14 1.69 -11.24
CA SER A 23 20.58 3.04 -10.84
C SER A 23 20.58 3.22 -9.32
N LYS A 24 19.81 2.39 -8.61
CA LYS A 24 19.74 2.31 -7.14
C LYS A 24 20.59 1.17 -6.56
N GLN A 25 21.41 0.51 -7.38
CA GLN A 25 22.21 -0.66 -6.99
C GLN A 25 21.37 -1.80 -6.39
N MET A 26 20.10 -1.90 -6.78
CA MET A 26 19.20 -2.95 -6.32
C MET A 26 19.35 -4.18 -7.20
N GLY A 27 19.70 -5.30 -6.58
CA GLY A 27 19.68 -6.61 -7.22
C GLY A 27 18.26 -7.20 -7.25
N HIS A 28 18.15 -8.41 -7.78
CA HIS A 28 16.88 -9.13 -7.88
C HIS A 28 16.23 -9.35 -6.50
N LYS A 29 17.03 -9.66 -5.47
CA LYS A 29 16.54 -9.87 -4.10
C LYS A 29 15.91 -8.60 -3.54
N GLU A 30 16.58 -7.46 -3.68
CA GLU A 30 16.08 -6.17 -3.20
C GLU A 30 14.81 -5.75 -3.96
N CYS A 31 14.72 -6.07 -5.26
CA CYS A 31 13.50 -5.84 -6.04
C CYS A 31 12.33 -6.71 -5.54
N LEU A 32 12.56 -8.00 -5.29
CA LEU A 32 11.53 -8.89 -4.73
C LEU A 32 11.06 -8.41 -3.35
N GLN A 33 12.00 -8.10 -2.45
CA GLN A 33 11.67 -7.58 -1.12
C GLN A 33 10.86 -6.28 -1.17
N LEU A 34 11.15 -5.40 -2.13
CA LEU A 34 10.37 -4.18 -2.32
C LEU A 34 8.93 -4.48 -2.76
N LEU A 35 8.74 -5.42 -3.69
CA LEU A 35 7.40 -5.83 -4.14
C LEU A 35 6.61 -6.47 -3.00
N GLU A 36 7.20 -7.44 -2.31
CA GLU A 36 6.59 -8.11 -1.15
C GLU A 36 6.21 -7.09 -0.08
N SER A 37 7.11 -6.15 0.23
CA SER A 37 6.82 -5.10 1.22
C SER A 37 5.67 -4.20 0.80
N ILE A 38 5.55 -3.87 -0.49
CA ILE A 38 4.45 -3.06 -0.99
C ILE A 38 3.13 -3.81 -0.90
N GLU A 39 3.10 -5.08 -1.29
CA GLU A 39 1.92 -5.93 -1.18
C GLU A 39 1.45 -6.04 0.28
N ASP A 40 2.35 -6.38 1.20
CA ASP A 40 2.05 -6.52 2.62
C ASP A 40 1.50 -5.22 3.24
N VAL A 41 2.19 -4.10 2.99
CA VAL A 41 1.81 -2.80 3.54
C VAL A 41 0.51 -2.30 2.90
N HIS A 42 0.31 -2.51 1.60
CA HIS A 42 -0.95 -2.15 0.94
C HIS A 42 -2.11 -2.97 1.50
N ASN A 43 -1.96 -4.29 1.62
CA ASN A 43 -2.98 -5.18 2.18
C ASN A 43 -3.34 -4.79 3.62
N HIS A 44 -2.35 -4.41 4.43
CA HIS A 44 -2.59 -3.93 5.79
C HIS A 44 -3.38 -2.61 5.81
N LEU A 45 -3.01 -1.65 4.95
CA LEU A 45 -3.72 -0.38 4.83
C LEU A 45 -5.18 -0.57 4.38
N ILE A 46 -5.43 -1.40 3.36
CA ILE A 46 -6.78 -1.73 2.87
C ILE A 46 -7.63 -2.34 3.99
N SER A 47 -7.04 -3.26 4.77
CA SER A 47 -7.72 -3.92 5.88
C SER A 47 -8.08 -2.91 6.98
N LEU A 48 -7.16 -2.03 7.36
CA LEU A 48 -7.41 -0.95 8.33
C LEU A 48 -8.52 -0.01 7.87
N LEU A 49 -8.46 0.45 6.62
CA LEU A 49 -9.46 1.35 6.04
C LEU A 49 -10.84 0.71 6.00
N THR A 50 -10.93 -0.54 5.54
CA THR A 50 -12.18 -1.29 5.48
C THR A 50 -12.79 -1.45 6.87
N PHE A 51 -11.96 -1.83 7.86
CA PHE A 51 -12.39 -1.93 9.26
C PHE A 51 -12.90 -0.59 9.81
N LEU A 52 -12.15 0.49 9.61
CA LEU A 52 -12.50 1.82 10.12
C LEU A 52 -13.79 2.35 9.49
N ILE A 53 -13.95 2.21 8.17
CA ILE A 53 -15.16 2.60 7.44
C ILE A 53 -16.37 1.82 7.96
N ASP A 54 -16.26 0.51 8.14
CA ASP A 54 -17.34 -0.31 8.67
C ASP A 54 -17.69 0.08 10.12
N CYS A 55 -16.68 0.28 10.97
CA CYS A 55 -16.87 0.71 12.36
C CYS A 55 -17.59 2.05 12.47
N GLU A 56 -17.19 3.04 11.66
CA GLU A 56 -17.78 4.38 11.67
C GLU A 56 -19.20 4.40 11.08
N ARG A 57 -19.46 3.63 10.01
CA ARG A 57 -20.82 3.48 9.44
C ARG A 57 -21.82 2.89 10.43
N LYS A 58 -21.34 2.02 11.34
CA LYS A 58 -22.17 1.36 12.37
C LYS A 58 -22.39 2.19 13.64
N GLN A 59 -21.77 3.37 13.77
CA GLN A 59 -22.01 4.24 14.91
C GLN A 59 -23.41 4.86 14.88
N GLN A 60 -23.93 5.24 16.06
CA GLN A 60 -25.21 5.95 16.16
C GLN A 60 -25.19 7.32 15.45
N CYS A 61 -24.03 7.99 15.47
CA CYS A 61 -23.82 9.28 14.80
C CYS A 61 -22.53 9.26 13.95
N PRO A 62 -22.55 8.67 12.74
CA PRO A 62 -21.37 8.57 11.89
C PRO A 62 -20.84 9.95 11.46
N LYS A 63 -19.53 10.14 11.62
CA LYS A 63 -18.80 11.32 11.16
C LYS A 63 -18.58 11.23 9.66
N LYS A 64 -19.53 11.77 8.88
CA LYS A 64 -19.51 11.77 7.41
C LYS A 64 -18.17 12.23 6.81
N MET A 65 -17.54 13.24 7.40
CA MET A 65 -16.24 13.75 6.93
C MET A 65 -15.11 12.72 7.04
N MET A 66 -15.13 11.88 8.09
CA MET A 66 -14.16 10.80 8.28
C MET A 66 -14.37 9.69 7.24
N LEU A 67 -15.63 9.30 7.01
CA LEU A 67 -15.98 8.30 5.99
C LEU A 67 -15.51 8.74 4.60
N VAL A 68 -15.81 9.98 4.20
CA VAL A 68 -15.37 10.52 2.90
C VAL A 68 -13.84 10.55 2.80
N ARG A 69 -13.14 10.93 3.87
CA ARG A 69 -11.67 10.94 3.90
C ARG A 69 -11.11 9.53 3.71
N TRP A 70 -11.62 8.54 4.44
CA TRP A 70 -11.13 7.16 4.38
C TRP A 70 -11.48 6.46 3.07
N GLU A 71 -12.69 6.67 2.53
CA GLU A 71 -13.07 6.14 1.21
C GLU A 71 -12.20 6.72 0.09
N ARG A 72 -11.87 8.01 0.17
CA ARG A 72 -10.93 8.64 -0.76
C ARG A 72 -9.52 8.06 -0.63
N LEU A 73 -9.05 7.84 0.60
CA LEU A 73 -7.74 7.24 0.83
C LEU A 73 -7.69 5.79 0.31
N LEU A 74 -8.75 5.02 0.52
CA LEU A 74 -8.91 3.67 -0.01
C LEU A 74 -8.87 3.65 -1.56
N THR A 75 -9.60 4.56 -2.19
CA THR A 75 -9.59 4.67 -3.66
C THR A 75 -8.19 5.04 -4.15
N ARG A 76 -7.56 6.04 -3.51
CA ARG A 76 -6.21 6.50 -3.86
C ARG A 76 -5.16 5.40 -3.69
N SER A 77 -5.26 4.54 -2.67
CA SER A 77 -4.29 3.46 -2.48
C SER A 77 -4.39 2.40 -3.56
N ILE A 78 -5.62 2.04 -3.95
CA ILE A 78 -5.89 1.13 -5.08
C ILE A 78 -5.38 1.71 -6.39
N ASP A 79 -5.69 2.99 -6.67
CA ASP A 79 -5.21 3.66 -7.89
C ASP A 79 -3.68 3.73 -7.95
N LEU A 80 -3.04 3.98 -6.80
CA LEU A 80 -1.58 4.05 -6.71
C LEU A 80 -0.95 2.67 -6.95
N GLU A 81 -1.45 1.61 -6.32
CA GLU A 81 -0.97 0.24 -6.53
C GLU A 81 -1.16 -0.21 -7.99
N GLY A 82 -2.34 0.07 -8.58
CA GLY A 82 -2.61 -0.22 -9.99
C GLY A 82 -1.69 0.52 -10.98
N SER A 83 -1.05 1.61 -10.56
CA SER A 83 -0.09 2.37 -11.38
C SER A 83 1.36 1.86 -11.28
N LEU A 84 1.66 0.97 -10.34
CA LEU A 84 3.01 0.48 -10.11
C LEU A 84 3.58 -0.42 -11.21
N PRO A 85 2.82 -1.34 -11.83
CA PRO A 85 3.36 -2.24 -12.85
C PRO A 85 4.05 -1.48 -13.99
N GLY A 86 5.33 -1.79 -14.23
CA GLY A 86 6.13 -1.14 -15.27
C GLY A 86 6.62 0.26 -14.91
N SER A 87 6.42 0.73 -13.68
CA SER A 87 6.94 2.01 -13.21
C SER A 87 8.42 1.94 -12.81
N HIS A 88 9.03 3.12 -12.69
CA HIS A 88 10.39 3.25 -12.15
C HIS A 88 10.42 2.91 -10.65
N VAL A 89 11.55 2.39 -10.16
CA VAL A 89 11.76 1.98 -8.75
C VAL A 89 11.41 3.07 -7.73
N SER A 90 11.55 4.34 -8.10
CA SER A 90 11.16 5.48 -7.26
C SER A 90 9.65 5.58 -7.04
N ALA A 91 8.81 5.13 -7.99
CA ALA A 91 7.37 5.07 -7.81
C ALA A 91 6.97 4.00 -6.78
N TYR A 92 7.63 2.84 -6.82
CA TYR A 92 7.47 1.79 -5.82
C TYR A 92 7.88 2.27 -4.42
N GLN A 93 9.04 2.92 -4.30
CA GLN A 93 9.49 3.52 -3.04
C GLN A 93 8.52 4.60 -2.52
N TYR A 94 8.00 5.42 -3.41
CA TYR A 94 6.98 6.42 -3.08
C TYR A 94 5.69 5.77 -2.58
N ALA A 95 5.17 4.76 -3.28
CA ALA A 95 3.95 4.05 -2.87
C ALA A 95 4.11 3.37 -1.51
N LEU A 96 5.26 2.71 -1.28
CA LEU A 96 5.57 2.12 0.02
C LEU A 96 5.50 3.18 1.14
N SER A 97 6.12 4.35 0.92
CA SER A 97 6.10 5.45 1.89
C SER A 97 4.70 5.99 2.13
N GLU A 98 3.89 6.19 1.08
CA GLU A 98 2.50 6.66 1.22
C GLU A 98 1.64 5.65 1.99
N PHE A 99 1.79 4.35 1.72
CA PHE A 99 1.03 3.33 2.41
C PHE A 99 1.42 3.23 3.89
N GLN A 100 2.72 3.24 4.19
CA GLN A 100 3.23 3.28 5.57
C GLN A 100 2.75 4.52 6.33
N HIS A 101 2.73 5.68 5.66
CA HIS A 101 2.21 6.91 6.26
C HIS A 101 0.71 6.76 6.59
N GLY A 102 -0.08 6.24 5.65
CA GLY A 102 -1.50 5.98 5.87
C GLY A 102 -1.76 5.03 7.04
N ILE A 103 -0.98 3.95 7.17
CA ILE A 103 -1.06 3.04 8.33
C ILE A 103 -0.76 3.80 9.62
N SER A 104 0.33 4.56 9.66
CA SER A 104 0.75 5.30 10.87
C SER A 104 -0.30 6.30 11.37
N GLU A 105 -1.07 6.90 10.45
CA GLU A 105 -2.19 7.78 10.80
C GLU A 105 -3.41 7.01 11.32
N LEU A 106 -3.70 5.84 10.76
CA LEU A 106 -4.96 5.12 10.97
C LEU A 106 -4.90 4.09 12.09
N GLU A 107 -3.74 3.49 12.34
CA GLU A 107 -3.56 2.45 13.34
C GLU A 107 -3.96 2.88 14.77
N PRO A 108 -3.59 4.09 15.25
CA PRO A 108 -4.06 4.56 16.56
C PRO A 108 -5.59 4.72 16.62
N ILE A 109 -6.22 5.10 15.51
CA ILE A 109 -7.67 5.24 15.41
C ILE A 109 -8.34 3.87 15.46
N ALA A 110 -7.81 2.90 14.71
CA ALA A 110 -8.32 1.52 14.71
C ALA A 110 -8.21 0.89 16.10
N LYS A 111 -7.08 1.12 16.80
CA LYS A 111 -6.91 0.69 18.20
C LYS A 111 -7.98 1.28 19.11
N ASN A 112 -8.30 2.57 18.98
CA ASN A 112 -9.36 3.20 19.79
C ASN A 112 -10.74 2.56 19.54
N PHE A 113 -11.06 2.19 18.29
CA PHE A 113 -12.29 1.46 17.99
C PHE A 113 -12.33 0.07 18.62
N LEU A 114 -11.21 -0.66 18.59
CA LEU A 114 -11.12 -1.97 19.23
C LEU A 114 -11.32 -1.88 20.74
N VAL A 115 -10.64 -0.93 21.40
CA VAL A 115 -10.81 -0.69 22.84
C VAL A 115 -12.25 -0.29 23.18
N ALA A 116 -12.86 0.62 22.41
CA ALA A 116 -14.24 1.05 22.64
C ALA A 116 -15.26 -0.09 22.49
N LYS A 117 -14.95 -1.13 21.71
CA LYS A 117 -15.77 -2.34 21.54
C LYS A 117 -15.41 -3.47 22.52
N GLY A 118 -14.46 -3.27 23.43
CA GLY A 118 -13.97 -4.31 24.34
C GLY A 118 -13.18 -5.42 23.65
N LEU A 119 -12.66 -5.14 22.44
CA LEU A 119 -11.90 -6.08 21.61
C LEU A 119 -10.38 -5.76 21.59
N GLY A 120 -9.95 -4.70 22.28
CA GLY A 120 -8.55 -4.34 22.44
C GLY A 120 -8.11 -4.51 23.89
N SER A 121 -7.02 -5.24 24.11
CA SER A 121 -6.32 -5.36 25.39
C SER A 121 -5.45 -4.14 25.72
#